data_AF-A0A955B934-F1
#
_entry.id   AF-A0A955B934-F1
#
_cell.length_a   1.000
_cell.length_b   1.000
_cell.length_c   1.000
_cell.angle_alpha   90.00
_cell.angle_beta   90.00
_cell.angle_gamma   90.00
#
_symmetry.space_group_name_H-M   'P 1'
#
loop_
_entity.id
_entity.type
_entity.pdbx_description
1 polymer ?
#
loop_
_entity_poly.entity_id
_entity_poly.type
_entity_poly.pdbx_seq_one_letter_code
_entity_poly.pdbx_strand_id
1 'polypeptide(L)'
;MLDKDAVQKKVLAEVANITDEAVLSAIKPLIVPPRCEMRGWDYGEPEQEFPCWIFLDHVPSNTCIAYCEHGFGPSDPWGLLAIAGEYLRMGMDCGWFSNLEDAFRESMAWDRDNPPDYEVS
;
A
#
# COMPACT_ATOMS: atom_id res chain seq x y z
N MET A 1 -16.49 9.01 -3.33
CA MET A 1 -15.11 9.39 -2.96
C MET A 1 -14.94 9.04 -1.51
N LEU A 2 -14.03 8.12 -1.19
CA LEU A 2 -13.69 7.80 0.19
C LEU A 2 -13.14 9.04 0.88
N ASP A 3 -13.51 9.24 2.15
CA ASP A 3 -12.91 10.24 3.00
C ASP A 3 -11.83 9.61 3.89
N LYS A 4 -11.09 10.47 4.59
CA LYS A 4 -9.98 10.07 5.46
C LYS A 4 -10.41 9.08 6.55
N ASP A 5 -11.60 9.27 7.12
CA ASP A 5 -12.09 8.44 8.23
C ASP A 5 -12.48 7.04 7.75
N ALA A 6 -13.09 6.94 6.56
CA ALA A 6 -13.43 5.68 5.93
C ALA A 6 -12.18 4.87 5.60
N VAL A 7 -11.13 5.51 5.08
CA VAL A 7 -9.86 4.83 4.79
C VAL A 7 -9.15 4.44 6.07
N GLN A 8 -9.11 5.31 7.07
CA GLN A 8 -8.51 5.00 8.36
C GLN A 8 -9.18 3.77 9.00
N LYS A 9 -10.52 3.65 8.93
CA LYS A 9 -11.23 2.46 9.39
C LYS A 9 -10.84 1.20 8.62
N LYS A 10 -10.68 1.28 7.30
CA LYS A 10 -10.23 0.14 6.47
C LYS A 10 -8.82 -0.31 6.86
N VAL A 11 -7.88 0.62 6.95
CA VAL A 11 -6.49 0.34 7.37
C VAL A 11 -6.46 -0.31 8.75
N LEU A 12 -7.21 0.24 9.72
CA LEU A 12 -7.26 -0.34 11.06
C LEU A 12 -7.89 -1.73 11.08
N ALA A 13 -8.89 -2.00 10.22
CA ALA A 13 -9.47 -3.33 10.09
C ALA A 13 -8.48 -4.33 9.48
N GLU A 14 -7.73 -3.95 8.44
CA GLU A 14 -6.68 -4.80 7.87
C GLU A 14 -5.57 -5.09 8.87
N VAL A 15 -5.06 -4.06 9.55
CA VAL A 15 -4.04 -4.24 10.60
C VAL A 15 -4.55 -5.17 11.71
N ALA A 16 -5.84 -5.13 12.04
CA ALA A 16 -6.43 -6.04 13.01
C ALA A 16 -6.58 -7.49 12.50
N ASN A 17 -6.58 -7.71 11.19
CA ASN A 17 -6.62 -9.04 10.57
C ASN A 17 -5.23 -9.70 10.47
N ILE A 18 -4.15 -8.93 10.57
CA ILE A 18 -2.77 -9.46 10.58
C ILE A 18 -2.57 -10.24 11.88
N THR A 19 -2.28 -11.53 11.76
CA THR A 19 -2.06 -12.41 12.92
C THR A 19 -0.58 -12.62 13.25
N ASP A 20 0.32 -12.38 12.29
CA ASP A 20 1.75 -12.45 12.52
C ASP A 20 2.24 -11.25 13.35
N GLU A 21 2.61 -11.52 14.61
CA GLU A 21 3.10 -10.51 15.54
C GLU A 21 4.38 -9.81 15.05
N ALA A 22 5.21 -10.49 14.26
CA ALA A 22 6.42 -9.90 13.71
C ALA A 22 6.08 -8.83 12.66
N VAL A 23 5.12 -9.13 11.78
CA VAL A 23 4.60 -8.15 10.81
C VAL A 23 3.95 -6.98 11.54
N LEU A 24 3.08 -7.24 12.52
CA LEU A 24 2.45 -6.19 13.31
C LEU A 24 3.47 -5.26 13.99
N SER A 25 4.54 -5.83 14.54
CA SER A 25 5.60 -5.06 15.19
C SER A 25 6.36 -4.19 14.19
N ALA A 26 6.60 -4.69 12.98
CA ALA A 26 7.31 -3.97 11.92
C ALA A 26 6.46 -2.86 11.26
N ILE A 27 5.15 -3.08 11.08
CA ILE A 27 4.22 -2.11 10.48
C ILE A 27 3.99 -0.90 11.39
N LYS A 28 3.75 -1.13 12.69
CA LYS A 28 3.34 -0.09 13.66
C LYS A 28 4.17 1.19 13.63
N PRO A 29 5.52 1.17 13.64
CA PRO A 29 6.31 2.40 13.61
C PRO A 29 6.27 3.15 12.27
N LEU A 30 5.80 2.52 11.20
CA LEU A 30 5.77 3.07 9.84
C LEU A 30 4.41 3.69 9.48
N ILE A 31 3.39 3.47 10.31
CA ILE A 31 2.06 4.06 10.10
C ILE A 31 2.13 5.58 10.25
N VAL A 32 1.61 6.27 9.24
CA VAL A 32 1.52 7.73 9.17
C VAL A 32 0.06 8.17 9.12
N PRO A 33 -0.27 9.43 9.47
CA PRO A 33 -1.61 9.95 9.28
C PRO A 33 -2.05 9.80 7.81
N PRO A 34 -3.23 9.22 7.52
CA PRO A 34 -3.64 9.00 6.15
C PRO A 34 -3.68 10.31 5.35
N ARG A 35 -3.03 10.30 4.19
CA ARG A 35 -3.02 11.41 3.23
C ARG A 35 -3.45 10.90 1.86
N CYS A 36 -4.26 11.69 1.17
CA CYS A 36 -4.68 11.40 -0.20
C CYS A 36 -3.73 12.09 -1.16
N GLU A 37 -3.16 11.32 -2.07
CA GLU A 37 -2.36 11.83 -3.19
C GLU A 37 -3.00 11.37 -4.50
N MET A 38 -3.10 12.30 -5.46
CA MET A 38 -3.53 11.95 -6.81
C MET A 38 -2.33 11.35 -7.55
N ARG A 39 -2.52 10.15 -8.09
CA ARG A 39 -1.44 9.39 -8.73
C ARG A 39 -1.83 9.05 -10.16
N GLY A 40 -0.93 9.35 -11.10
CA GLY A 40 -1.14 9.11 -12.52
C GLY A 40 -1.28 7.64 -12.86
N TRP A 41 -2.21 7.31 -13.75
CA TRP A 41 -2.45 5.95 -14.24
C TRP A 41 -1.76 5.74 -15.59
N ASP A 42 -0.88 4.74 -15.68
CA ASP A 42 -0.09 4.47 -16.90
C ASP A 42 -0.90 3.87 -18.04
N TYR A 43 -2.03 3.22 -17.73
CA TYR A 43 -2.84 2.48 -18.69
C TYR A 43 -4.15 3.20 -19.07
N GLY A 44 -4.26 4.47 -18.67
CA GLY A 44 -5.45 5.29 -18.83
C GLY A 44 -5.33 6.34 -19.92
N GLU A 45 -6.27 7.27 -19.88
CA GLU A 45 -6.17 8.50 -20.67
C GLU A 45 -4.98 9.36 -20.18
N PRO A 46 -4.39 10.19 -21.06
CA PRO A 46 -3.40 11.19 -20.64
C PRO A 46 -3.93 12.02 -19.46
N GLU A 47 -3.08 12.24 -18.46
CA GLU A 47 -3.42 12.99 -17.22
C GLU A 47 -4.49 12.32 -16.35
N GLN A 48 -4.91 11.08 -16.65
CA GLN A 48 -5.79 10.34 -15.76
C GLN A 48 -5.06 10.04 -14.44
N GLU A 49 -5.71 10.42 -13.33
CA GLU A 49 -5.21 10.22 -11.98
C GLU A 49 -6.29 9.60 -11.09
N PHE A 50 -5.86 8.81 -10.12
CA PHE A 50 -6.74 8.25 -9.10
C PHE A 50 -6.27 8.62 -7.68
N PRO A 51 -7.21 8.76 -6.73
CA PRO A 51 -6.87 9.00 -5.34
C PRO A 51 -6.23 7.75 -4.73
N CYS A 52 -4.97 7.88 -4.32
CA CYS A 52 -4.24 6.90 -3.53
C CYS A 52 -4.11 7.41 -2.11
N TRP A 53 -4.60 6.63 -1.15
CA TRP A 53 -4.53 6.97 0.25
C TRP A 53 -3.33 6.30 0.91
N ILE A 54 -2.29 7.07 1.18
CA ILE A 54 -1.07 6.58 1.81
C ILE A 54 -1.24 6.59 3.32
N PHE A 55 -0.86 5.47 3.96
CA PHE A 55 -0.97 5.28 5.41
C PHE A 55 0.27 4.62 6.01
N LEU A 56 1.22 4.14 5.20
CA LEU A 56 2.51 3.63 5.64
C LEU A 56 3.62 4.23 4.79
N ASP A 57 4.63 4.82 5.42
CA ASP A 57 5.83 5.31 4.75
C ASP A 57 7.07 4.56 5.22
N HIS A 58 7.88 4.09 4.27
CA HIS A 58 9.23 3.61 4.51
C HIS A 58 10.23 4.51 3.76
N VAL A 59 10.56 5.63 4.40
CA VAL A 59 11.49 6.64 3.88
C VAL A 59 12.84 6.05 3.45
N PRO A 60 13.49 5.12 4.18
CA PRO A 60 14.79 4.58 3.79
C PRO A 60 14.82 3.92 2.41
N SER A 61 13.74 3.29 1.97
CA SER A 61 13.62 2.69 0.62
C SER A 61 12.84 3.54 -0.37
N ASN A 62 12.40 4.75 0.02
CA ASN A 62 11.55 5.62 -0.79
C ASN A 62 10.22 4.96 -1.24
N THR A 63 9.67 4.05 -0.42
CA THR A 63 8.41 3.35 -0.73
C THR A 63 7.34 3.61 0.30
N CYS A 64 6.08 3.58 -0.10
CA CYS A 64 4.91 3.67 0.75
C CYS A 64 3.87 2.61 0.38
N ILE A 65 2.96 2.31 1.30
CA ILE A 65 1.78 1.50 1.00
C ILE A 65 0.57 2.43 0.97
N ALA A 66 -0.21 2.29 -0.11
CA ALA A 66 -1.41 3.06 -0.35
C ALA A 66 -2.62 2.16 -0.55
N TYR A 67 -3.80 2.67 -0.20
CA TYR A 67 -5.08 2.10 -0.59
C TYR A 67 -5.65 2.88 -1.78
N CYS A 68 -6.02 2.20 -2.86
CA CYS A 68 -6.71 2.79 -4.01
C CYS A 68 -7.83 1.87 -4.49
N GLU A 69 -9.05 2.40 -4.64
CA GLU A 69 -10.18 1.65 -5.21
C GLU A 69 -9.97 1.29 -6.70
N HIS A 70 -9.01 1.95 -7.34
CA HIS A 70 -8.66 1.80 -8.76
C HIS A 70 -7.25 1.25 -8.93
N GLY A 71 -6.76 0.44 -7.98
CA GLY A 71 -5.49 -0.28 -8.08
C GLY A 71 -5.49 -1.28 -9.24
N PHE A 72 -5.09 -2.53 -9.01
CA PHE A 72 -5.25 -3.58 -10.02
C PHE A 72 -6.69 -4.15 -10.01
N GLY A 73 -7.68 -3.27 -9.99
CA GLY A 73 -9.08 -3.60 -9.79
C GLY A 73 -9.50 -3.69 -8.32
N PRO A 74 -10.79 -3.98 -8.04
CA PRO A 74 -11.34 -3.98 -6.68
C PRO A 74 -10.83 -5.13 -5.81
N SER A 75 -10.24 -6.17 -6.42
CA SER A 75 -9.66 -7.31 -5.70
C SER A 75 -8.31 -6.97 -5.08
N ASP A 76 -7.56 -6.04 -5.67
CA ASP A 76 -6.17 -5.74 -5.31
C ASP A 76 -5.97 -4.23 -5.03
N PRO A 77 -6.57 -3.72 -3.93
CA PRO A 77 -6.60 -2.29 -3.67
C PRO A 77 -5.37 -1.77 -2.90
N TRP A 78 -4.45 -2.63 -2.46
CA TRP A 78 -3.27 -2.25 -1.69
C TRP A 78 -2.05 -2.12 -2.58
N GLY A 79 -1.52 -0.91 -2.76
CA GLY A 79 -0.44 -0.61 -3.67
C GLY A 79 0.88 -0.30 -2.96
N LEU A 80 1.98 -0.86 -3.45
CA LEU A 80 3.35 -0.47 -3.10
C LEU A 80 3.83 0.59 -4.10
N LEU A 81 3.98 1.83 -3.65
CA LEU A 81 4.27 3.00 -4.48
C LEU A 81 5.54 3.71 -4.03
N ALA A 82 6.10 4.58 -4.88
CA ALA A 82 7.20 5.46 -4.50
C ALA A 82 6.70 6.72 -3.76
N ILE A 83 7.48 7.18 -2.77
CA ILE A 83 7.21 8.43 -2.02
C ILE A 83 7.60 9.66 -2.85
N ALA A 84 8.79 9.65 -3.47
CA ALA A 84 9.35 10.76 -4.23
C ALA A 84 10.05 10.29 -5.52
N GLY A 85 10.31 11.21 -6.45
CA GLY A 85 11.11 10.97 -7.66
C GLY A 85 10.29 10.88 -8.95
N GLU A 86 10.83 10.20 -9.95
CA GLU A 86 10.21 10.10 -11.29
C GLU A 86 9.13 9.00 -11.37
N TYR A 87 9.17 8.03 -10.46
CA TYR A 87 8.26 6.87 -10.44
C TYR A 87 7.05 7.08 -9.51
N LEU A 88 6.42 8.26 -9.57
CA LEU A 88 5.25 8.59 -8.74
C LEU A 88 3.92 8.09 -9.30
N ARG A 89 3.94 7.39 -10.43
CA ARG A 89 2.74 6.83 -11.06
C ARG A 89 2.34 5.55 -10.33
N MET A 90 1.11 5.09 -10.54
CA MET A 90 0.54 3.96 -9.81
C MET A 90 0.30 2.71 -10.69
N GLY A 91 0.82 2.70 -11.92
CA GLY A 91 0.66 1.64 -12.90
C GLY A 91 1.88 0.72 -13.05
N MET A 92 2.74 1.00 -14.04
CA MET A 92 3.72 0.03 -14.57
C MET A 92 4.76 -0.47 -13.56
N ASP A 93 5.16 0.37 -12.61
CA ASP A 93 6.25 0.10 -11.66
C ASP A 93 5.74 -0.12 -10.22
N CYS A 94 4.49 -0.54 -10.06
CA CYS A 94 3.83 -0.69 -8.76
C CYS A 94 3.30 -2.11 -8.55
N GLY A 95 3.46 -2.62 -7.32
CA GLY A 95 2.84 -3.87 -6.89
C GLY A 95 1.45 -3.59 -6.31
N TRP A 96 0.45 -4.38 -6.70
CA TRP A 96 -0.91 -4.32 -6.15
C TRP A 96 -1.28 -5.67 -5.54
N PHE A 97 -1.88 -5.63 -4.35
CA PHE A 97 -2.10 -6.80 -3.52
C PHE A 97 -3.52 -6.81 -2.95
N SER A 98 -4.00 -8.01 -2.68
CA SER A 98 -5.34 -8.26 -2.15
C SER A 98 -5.53 -7.77 -0.71
N ASN A 99 -4.45 -7.77 0.08
CA ASN A 99 -4.47 -7.37 1.49
C ASN A 99 -3.21 -6.59 1.90
N LEU A 100 -3.27 -5.98 3.08
CA LEU A 100 -2.18 -5.18 3.63
C LEU A 100 -0.93 -6.00 3.98
N GLU A 101 -1.10 -7.23 4.46
CA GLU A 101 0.01 -8.07 4.90
C GLU A 101 0.93 -8.42 3.73
N ASP A 102 0.35 -8.84 2.61
CA ASP A 102 1.05 -9.13 1.36
C ASP A 102 1.82 -7.91 0.85
N ALA A 103 1.15 -6.76 0.79
CA ALA A 103 1.80 -5.52 0.35
C ALA A 103 2.99 -5.14 1.24
N PHE A 104 2.91 -5.42 2.54
CA PHE A 104 3.99 -5.13 3.47
C PHE A 104 5.14 -6.13 3.36
N ARG A 105 4.86 -7.43 3.24
CA ARG A 105 5.88 -8.47 3.11
C ARG A 105 6.67 -8.38 1.81
N GLU A 106 6.03 -7.95 0.73
CA GLU A 106 6.68 -7.69 -0.55
C GLU A 106 7.39 -6.32 -0.59
N SER A 107 7.24 -5.50 0.46
CA SER A 107 7.93 -4.22 0.56
C SER A 107 9.36 -4.37 1.10
N MET A 108 10.20 -3.39 0.75
CA MET A 108 11.55 -3.25 1.32
C MET A 108 11.56 -2.89 2.82
N ALA A 109 10.38 -2.68 3.44
CA ALA A 109 10.26 -2.46 4.88
C ALA A 109 10.22 -3.77 5.68
N TRP A 110 10.00 -4.91 5.01
CA TRP A 110 10.09 -6.23 5.62
C TRP A 110 11.49 -6.81 5.40
N ASP A 111 12.22 -7.02 6.49
CA ASP A 111 13.63 -7.44 6.48
C ASP A 111 13.84 -8.89 6.95
N ARG A 112 12.76 -9.66 7.07
CA ARG A 112 12.78 -11.05 7.53
C ARG A 112 12.28 -12.01 6.47
N ASP A 113 12.56 -13.29 6.68
CA ASP A 113 12.00 -14.33 5.83
C ASP A 113 10.50 -14.51 6.10
N ASN A 114 9.73 -14.74 5.05
CA ASN A 114 8.35 -15.21 5.17
C ASN A 114 8.33 -16.65 5.67
N PRO A 115 7.29 -17.07 6.42
CA PRO A 115 7.10 -18.47 6.78
C PRO A 115 7.15 -19.39 5.55
N PRO A 116 7.66 -20.63 5.65
CA PRO A 116 7.82 -21.53 4.49
C PRO A 116 6.52 -21.88 3.76
N ASP A 117 5.38 -21.72 4.44
CA ASP A 117 4.02 -21.98 3.97
C ASP A 117 3.24 -20.70 3.62
N TYR A 118 3.90 -19.53 3.63
CA TYR A 118 3.29 -18.26 3.26
C TYR A 118 3.21 -18.14 1.73
N GLU A 119 1.99 -17.98 1.21
CA GLU A 119 1.73 -17.67 -0.19
C GLU A 119 1.09 -16.29 -0.30
N VAL A 120 1.70 -15.42 -1.11
CA VAL A 120 1.14 -14.11 -1.47
C VAL A 120 -0.12 -14.33 -2.31
N SER A 121 -1.24 -13.71 -1.91
CA SER A 121 -2.57 -13.91 -2.51
C SER A 121 -2.92 -12.88 -3.57
#